data_AF-A0A2W2CM20-F1
#
_entry.id   AF-A0A2W2CM20-F1
#
_cell.length_a   1.000
_cell.length_b   1.000
_cell.length_c   1.000
_cell.angle_alpha   90.00
_cell.angle_beta   90.00
_cell.angle_gamma   90.00
#
_symmetry.space_group_name_H-M   'P 1'
#
loop_
_entity.id
_entity.type
_entity.pdbx_description
1 polymer ?
#
loop_
_entity_poly.entity_id
_entity_poly.type
_entity_poly.pdbx_seq_one_letter_code
_entity_poly.pdbx_strand_id
1 'polypeptide(L)'
;MVHEHGEASVEYQQSDIEVVYRRGDWHSWSDIVRWLEQGLSRDQQADNELSEAESRQLLDDFRTLDQQGKGFTTDPADAYRVLQSIH
;
A
#
# COMPACT_ATOMS: atom_id res chain seq x y z
N MET A 1 -14.90 27.16 -18.28
CA MET A 1 -14.88 25.71 -18.02
C MET A 1 -13.62 25.46 -17.23
N VAL A 2 -13.76 25.14 -15.95
CA VAL A 2 -12.63 24.73 -15.12
C VAL A 2 -12.19 23.37 -15.64
N HIS A 3 -10.95 23.27 -16.14
CA HIS A 3 -10.35 21.98 -16.38
C HIS A 3 -9.97 21.44 -15.01
N GLU A 4 -10.87 20.66 -14.41
CA GLU A 4 -10.51 19.74 -13.35
C GLU A 4 -9.48 18.79 -13.96
N HIS A 5 -8.21 19.04 -13.66
CA HIS A 5 -7.15 18.06 -13.84
C HIS A 5 -7.48 16.93 -12.86
N GLY A 6 -8.32 15.99 -13.30
CA GLY A 6 -8.40 14.68 -12.68
C GLY A 6 -7.03 14.04 -12.87
N GLU A 7 -6.13 14.27 -11.92
CA GLU A 7 -4.98 13.41 -11.72
C GLU A 7 -5.50 11.98 -11.82
N ALA A 8 -5.00 11.21 -12.77
CA ALA A 8 -5.25 9.78 -12.76
C ALA A 8 -4.61 9.29 -11.46
N SER A 9 -5.41 9.21 -10.40
CA SER A 9 -5.03 8.58 -9.15
C SER A 9 -4.61 7.18 -9.53
N VAL A 10 -3.30 6.92 -9.51
CA VAL A 10 -2.76 5.58 -9.78
C VAL A 10 -3.09 4.77 -8.53
N GLU A 11 -4.33 4.30 -8.47
CA GLU A 11 -4.83 3.50 -7.37
C GLU A 11 -4.20 2.11 -7.45
N TYR A 12 -3.58 1.70 -6.36
CA TYR A 12 -3.10 0.32 -6.22
C TYR A 12 -4.30 -0.64 -6.23
N GLN A 13 -4.05 -1.84 -6.75
CA GLN A 13 -5.00 -2.92 -6.83
C GLN A 13 -4.72 -3.96 -5.74
N GLN A 14 -5.59 -4.97 -5.64
CA GLN A 14 -5.38 -6.09 -4.73
C GLN A 14 -4.03 -6.80 -4.99
N SER A 15 -3.64 -6.93 -6.27
CA SER A 15 -2.37 -7.57 -6.66
C SER A 15 -1.15 -6.88 -6.04
N ASP A 16 -1.17 -5.55 -5.91
CA ASP A 16 -0.08 -4.78 -5.30
C ASP A 16 0.05 -5.10 -3.81
N ILE A 17 -1.08 -5.32 -3.14
CA ILE A 17 -1.12 -5.72 -1.73
C ILE A 17 -0.55 -7.12 -1.59
N GLU A 18 -0.92 -8.04 -2.48
CA GLU A 18 -0.35 -9.39 -2.50
C GLU A 18 1.16 -9.37 -2.69
N VAL A 19 1.70 -8.44 -3.49
CA VAL A 19 3.15 -8.23 -3.64
C VAL A 19 3.77 -7.77 -2.32
N VAL A 20 3.16 -6.81 -1.61
CA VAL A 20 3.62 -6.39 -0.28
C VAL A 20 3.67 -7.58 0.68
N TYR A 21 2.59 -8.37 0.77
CA TYR A 21 2.48 -9.52 1.67
C TYR A 21 3.40 -10.68 1.29
N ARG A 22 3.77 -10.81 0.01
CA ARG A 22 4.75 -11.81 -0.44
C ARG A 22 6.18 -11.45 -0.07
N ARG A 23 6.48 -10.15 0.11
CA ARG A 23 7.83 -9.62 0.31
C ARG A 23 8.30 -9.60 1.76
N GLY A 24 7.41 -9.81 2.72
CA GLY A 24 7.78 -9.87 4.13
C GLY A 24 6.77 -10.61 4.99
N ASP A 25 7.26 -11.11 6.12
CA ASP A 25 6.42 -11.67 7.17
C ASP A 25 6.01 -10.53 8.10
N TRP A 26 4.80 -10.00 7.87
CA TRP A 26 4.31 -8.81 8.56
C TRP A 26 3.51 -9.20 9.81
N HIS A 27 3.74 -8.49 10.92
CA HIS A 27 3.02 -8.73 12.18
C HIS A 27 2.16 -7.54 12.61
N SER A 28 2.30 -6.38 11.94
CA SER A 28 1.56 -5.16 12.22
C SER A 28 1.52 -4.23 11.00
N TRP A 29 0.56 -3.28 10.98
CA TRP A 29 0.54 -2.21 9.97
C TRP A 29 1.82 -1.39 10.00
N SER A 30 2.31 -1.08 11.20
CA SER A 30 3.59 -0.42 11.44
C SER A 30 4.79 -1.10 10.77
N ASP A 31 4.82 -2.44 10.66
CA ASP A 31 5.93 -3.14 9.99
C ASP A 31 5.92 -2.86 8.49
N ILE A 32 4.73 -2.90 7.87
CA ILE A 32 4.55 -2.60 6.45
C ILE A 32 4.87 -1.12 6.17
N VAL A 33 4.40 -0.21 7.03
CA VAL A 33 4.69 1.23 6.94
C VAL A 33 6.20 1.46 6.96
N ARG A 34 6.92 0.90 7.93
CA ARG A 34 8.39 1.05 8.02
C ARG A 34 9.11 0.50 6.80
N TRP A 35 8.64 -0.60 6.24
CA TRP A 35 9.21 -1.17 5.02
C TRP A 35 8.99 -0.24 3.81
N LEU A 36 7.77 0.28 3.64
CA LEU A 36 7.46 1.25 2.57
C LEU A 36 8.19 2.59 2.75
N GLU A 37 8.40 3.05 3.99
CA GLU A 37 9.18 4.27 4.31
C GLU A 37 10.66 4.16 3.91
N GLN A 38 11.22 2.95 3.94
CA GLN A 38 12.60 2.71 3.46
C GLN A 38 12.73 2.84 1.94
N GLY A 39 11.60 2.80 1.23
CA GLY A 39 11.53 2.80 -0.23
C GLY A 39 11.84 1.44 -0.84
N LEU A 40 11.39 1.25 -2.07
CA LEU A 40 11.65 0.02 -2.82
C LEU A 40 13.13 -0.07 -3.20
N SER A 41 13.73 -1.23 -2.96
CA SER A 41 15.10 -1.52 -3.41
C SER A 41 15.19 -1.57 -4.94
N ARG A 42 16.40 -1.40 -5.49
CA ARG A 42 16.62 -1.43 -6.94
C ARG A 42 16.11 -2.73 -7.61
N ASP A 43 16.25 -3.85 -6.92
CA ASP A 43 15.74 -5.16 -7.35
C ASP A 43 14.21 -5.16 -7.42
N GLN A 44 13.58 -4.67 -6.35
CA GLN A 44 12.13 -4.54 -6.21
C GLN A 44 11.48 -3.60 -7.22
N GLN A 45 12.20 -2.55 -7.64
CA GLN A 45 11.80 -1.67 -8.73
C GLN A 45 11.97 -2.31 -10.11
N ALA A 46 12.94 -3.24 -10.26
CA ALA A 46 13.20 -3.92 -11.53
C ALA A 46 12.14 -5.00 -11.85
N ASP A 47 11.53 -5.61 -10.82
CA ASP A 47 10.41 -6.54 -10.99
C ASP A 47 9.16 -5.86 -11.58
N ASN A 48 9.05 -4.53 -11.50
CA ASN A 48 7.91 -3.73 -12.00
C ASN A 48 6.54 -4.24 -11.50
N GLU A 49 6.53 -4.94 -10.37
CA GLU A 49 5.34 -5.46 -9.67
C GLU A 49 4.68 -4.41 -8.78
N LEU A 50 5.42 -3.36 -8.40
CA LEU A 50 4.94 -2.27 -7.57
C LEU A 50 5.69 -1.00 -7.94
N SER A 51 4.96 0.01 -8.41
CA SER A 51 5.52 1.31 -8.80
C SER A 51 5.77 2.19 -7.59
N GLU A 52 6.64 3.20 -7.74
CA GLU A 52 6.85 4.20 -6.69
C GLU A 52 5.55 4.93 -6.29
N ALA A 53 4.66 5.22 -7.24
CA ALA A 53 3.38 5.86 -6.96
C ALA A 53 2.47 4.97 -6.09
N GLU A 54 2.31 3.70 -6.47
CA GLU A 54 1.52 2.71 -5.73
C GLU A 54 2.09 2.51 -4.32
N SER A 55 3.42 2.42 -4.18
CA SER A 55 4.08 2.30 -2.87
C SER A 55 3.83 3.49 -1.95
N ARG A 56 3.78 4.71 -2.50
CA ARG A 56 3.51 5.94 -1.72
C ARG A 56 2.07 6.01 -1.27
N GLN A 57 1.13 5.60 -2.12
CA GLN A 57 -0.28 5.57 -1.76
C GLN A 57 -0.56 4.48 -0.72
N LEU A 58 -0.01 3.28 -0.89
CA LEU A 58 -0.06 2.22 0.11
C LEU A 58 0.53 2.68 1.45
N LEU A 59 1.64 3.41 1.44
CA LEU A 59 2.25 3.94 2.66
C LEU A 59 1.29 4.86 3.43
N ASP A 60 0.64 5.81 2.74
CA ASP A 60 -0.30 6.73 3.37
C ASP A 60 -1.51 5.99 3.98
N ASP A 61 -2.03 5.01 3.25
CA ASP A 61 -3.20 4.25 3.65
C ASP A 61 -2.90 3.27 4.80
N PHE A 62 -1.81 2.52 4.74
CA PHE A 62 -1.38 1.67 5.85
C PHE A 62 -1.08 2.49 7.11
N ARG A 63 -0.51 3.69 6.95
CA ARG A 63 -0.30 4.63 8.06
C ARG A 63 -1.62 5.10 8.65
N THR A 64 -2.61 5.37 7.80
CA THR A 64 -3.97 5.72 8.25
C THR A 64 -4.62 4.58 9.03
N LEU A 65 -4.49 3.33 8.57
CA LEU A 65 -5.00 2.16 9.31
C LEU A 65 -4.33 1.99 10.69
N ASP A 66 -3.01 2.17 10.75
CA ASP A 66 -2.24 2.15 11.99
C ASP A 66 -2.72 3.23 12.98
N GLN A 67 -2.89 4.46 12.49
CA GLN A 67 -3.38 5.59 13.30
C GLN A 67 -4.83 5.42 13.77
N GLN A 68 -5.67 4.76 12.98
CA GLN A 68 -7.05 4.44 13.35
C GLN A 68 -7.14 3.26 14.32
N GLY A 69 -6.03 2.57 14.62
CA GLY A 69 -6.00 1.41 15.50
C GLY A 69 -6.80 0.23 14.93
N LYS A 70 -6.90 0.11 13.60
CA LYS A 70 -7.59 -1.00 12.93
C LYS A 70 -6.82 -2.30 13.22
N GLY A 71 -7.54 -3.39 13.47
CA GLY A 71 -6.91 -4.69 13.72
C GLY A 71 -6.06 -5.13 12.54
N PHE A 72 -4.82 -5.56 12.82
CA PHE A 72 -3.93 -6.11 11.79
C PHE A 72 -4.44 -7.47 11.29
N THR A 73 -4.18 -7.76 10.02
CA THR A 73 -4.48 -9.04 9.38
C THR A 73 -3.28 -9.50 8.55
N THR A 74 -3.04 -10.81 8.52
CA THR A 74 -2.03 -11.44 7.66
C THR A 74 -2.60 -11.89 6.32
N ASP A 75 -3.92 -11.73 6.12
CA ASP A 75 -4.58 -12.07 4.87
C ASP A 75 -4.61 -10.85 3.93
N PRO A 76 -4.00 -10.93 2.73
CA PRO A 76 -3.90 -9.78 1.83
C PRO A 76 -5.26 -9.36 1.25
N ALA A 77 -6.22 -10.27 1.09
CA ALA A 77 -7.54 -9.92 0.58
C ALA A 77 -8.36 -9.15 1.64
N ASP A 78 -8.24 -9.53 2.90
CA ASP A 78 -8.81 -8.77 4.02
C ASP A 78 -8.12 -7.43 4.20
N ALA A 79 -6.78 -7.37 4.08
CA ALA A 79 -6.04 -6.11 4.12
C ALA A 79 -6.52 -5.13 3.04
N TYR A 80 -6.66 -5.60 1.80
CA TYR A 80 -7.20 -4.79 0.70
C TYR A 80 -8.61 -4.29 1.01
N ARG A 81 -9.50 -5.15 1.53
CA ARG A 81 -10.86 -4.73 1.92
C ARG A 81 -10.86 -3.65 2.99
N VAL A 82 -9.96 -3.75 3.98
CA VAL A 82 -9.84 -2.75 5.05
C VAL A 82 -9.29 -1.42 4.51
N LEU A 83 -8.32 -1.47 3.61
CA LEU A 83 -7.78 -0.29 2.94
C LEU A 83 -8.81 0.39 2.03
N GLN A 84 -9.63 -0.38 1.32
CA GLN A 84 -10.75 0.17 0.53
C GLN A 84 -11.85 0.80 1.39
N SER A 85 -11.87 0.56 2.71
CA SER A 85 -12.84 1.16 3.63
C SER A 85 -12.44 2.55 4.14
N ILE A 86 -11.20 3.00 3.88
CA ILE A 86 -10.74 4.34 4.27
C ILE A 86 -10.75 5.36 3.12
N HIS A 87 -11.05 4.91 1.90
CA HIS A 87 -11.39 5.71 0.72
C HIS A 87 -12.92 5.84 0.57
#